data_AF-K1R6R6-F1
#
_entry.id   AF-K1R6R6-F1
#
_cell.length_a   1.000
_cell.length_b   1.000
_cell.length_c   1.000
_cell.angle_alpha   90.00
_cell.angle_beta   90.00
_cell.angle_gamma   90.00
#
_symmetry.space_group_name_H-M   'P 1'
#
loop_
_entity.id
_entity.type
_entity.pdbx_description
1 polymer ?
#
loop_
_entity_poly.entity_id
_entity_poly.type
_entity_poly.pdbx_seq_one_letter_code
_entity_poly.pdbx_strand_id
1 'polypeptide(L)'
;MTKEGQEWFVCRIEEFDQNSKKRFQVQDRDIVIIRRGEKFFALDSFCYHAGGPLFMGDIEDFNGLSCLVCPWHHYKVHIETGNMVYQSIDPHNPKKPPVWKNSGQKQRVHRVTVYDGSLFVTFSDCTGDLQSDQYNALEYRQRWQTNS
;
A
#
# COMPACT_ATOMS: atom_id res chain seq x y z
N MET A 1 -6.83 20.61 -0.25
CA MET A 1 -6.70 20.52 -1.71
C MET A 1 -5.21 20.49 -2.03
N THR A 2 -4.65 19.31 -2.31
CA THR A 2 -3.27 19.18 -2.80
C THR A 2 -3.19 19.80 -4.18
N LYS A 3 -2.18 20.63 -4.44
CA LYS A 3 -1.92 21.12 -5.80
C LYS A 3 -1.46 19.94 -6.64
N GLU A 4 -2.11 19.72 -7.77
CA GLU A 4 -1.75 18.64 -8.70
C GLU A 4 -0.24 18.72 -9.05
N GLY A 5 0.47 17.60 -8.92
CA GLY A 5 1.89 17.52 -9.21
C GLY A 5 2.85 18.00 -8.11
N GLN A 6 2.38 18.39 -6.93
CA GLN A 6 3.27 18.71 -5.81
C GLN A 6 3.98 17.46 -5.28
N GLU A 7 5.30 17.55 -5.13
CA GLU A 7 6.14 16.52 -4.53
C GLU A 7 6.47 16.86 -3.07
N TRP A 8 6.47 15.85 -2.20
CA TRP A 8 6.90 15.97 -0.81
C TRP A 8 8.10 15.09 -0.56
N PHE A 9 9.16 15.67 -0.01
CA PHE A 9 10.30 14.91 0.49
C PHE A 9 9.85 13.99 1.61
N VAL A 10 10.32 12.73 1.59
CA VAL A 10 10.00 11.72 2.60
C VAL A 10 11.25 11.36 3.41
N CYS A 11 12.30 10.92 2.74
CA CYS A 11 13.50 10.34 3.37
C CYS A 11 14.64 10.15 2.36
N ARG A 12 15.82 9.71 2.84
CA ARG A 12 16.90 9.23 1.94
C ARG A 12 16.71 7.74 1.62
N ILE A 13 17.08 7.32 0.41
CA ILE A 13 16.96 5.92 -0.01
C ILE A 13 17.86 4.96 0.79
N GLU A 14 18.95 5.47 1.37
CA GLU A 14 19.88 4.73 2.24
C GLU A 14 19.22 4.25 3.53
N GLU A 15 18.07 4.82 3.89
CA GLU A 15 17.29 4.36 5.03
C GLU A 15 16.65 2.98 4.80
N PHE A 16 16.62 2.47 3.57
CA PHE A 16 16.00 1.19 3.25
C PHE A 16 17.02 0.12 2.91
N ASP A 17 16.97 -0.98 3.65
CA ASP A 17 17.55 -2.24 3.22
C ASP A 17 16.79 -2.81 2.02
N GLN A 18 17.40 -3.76 1.31
CA GLN A 18 16.71 -4.47 0.24
C GLN A 18 15.50 -5.24 0.78
N ASN A 19 14.39 -5.20 0.03
CA ASN A 19 13.12 -5.85 0.40
C ASN A 19 12.52 -5.36 1.73
N SER A 20 12.81 -4.11 2.13
CA SER A 20 12.30 -3.51 3.36
C SER A 20 11.14 -2.54 3.09
N LYS A 21 10.51 -2.11 4.18
CA LYS A 21 9.41 -1.15 4.18
C LYS A 21 9.50 -0.25 5.40
N LYS A 22 9.01 0.98 5.28
CA LYS A 22 8.90 1.94 6.38
C LYS A 22 7.62 2.75 6.25
N ARG A 23 7.00 3.06 7.39
CA ARG A 23 5.83 3.94 7.48
C ARG A 23 6.28 5.39 7.63
N PHE A 24 5.59 6.30 6.95
CA PHE A 24 5.77 7.74 7.09
C PHE A 24 4.41 8.42 7.18
N GLN A 25 4.36 9.51 7.94
CA GLN A 25 3.26 10.46 7.85
C GLN A 25 3.72 11.63 6.99
N VAL A 26 3.05 11.84 5.86
CA VAL A 26 3.35 12.92 4.93
C VAL A 26 2.09 13.76 4.80
N GLN A 27 2.14 15.02 5.24
CA GLN A 27 0.95 15.87 5.39
C GLN A 27 -0.11 15.19 6.27
N ASP A 28 -1.32 15.03 5.75
CA ASP A 28 -2.48 14.44 6.42
C ASP A 28 -2.68 12.95 6.09
N ARG A 29 -1.65 12.30 5.54
CA ARG A 29 -1.74 10.91 5.05
C ARG A 29 -0.62 10.02 5.60
N ASP A 30 -1.00 8.85 6.08
CA ASP A 30 -0.07 7.84 6.56
C ASP A 30 0.19 6.82 5.45
N ILE A 31 1.43 6.79 4.96
CA ILE A 31 1.86 5.97 3.84
C ILE A 31 2.91 4.94 4.27
N VAL A 32 2.99 3.83 3.54
CA VAL A 32 4.10 2.89 3.60
C VAL A 32 4.91 3.01 2.32
N ILE A 33 6.21 3.22 2.47
CA ILE A 33 7.19 3.14 1.39
C ILE A 33 7.83 1.75 1.43
N ILE A 34 7.96 1.12 0.27
CA ILE A 34 8.50 -0.22 0.11
C ILE A 34 9.65 -0.16 -0.89
N ARG A 35 10.79 -0.77 -0.54
CA ARG A 35 11.91 -1.00 -1.47
C ARG A 35 11.87 -2.44 -1.97
N ARG A 36 11.81 -2.63 -3.29
CA ARG A 36 12.00 -3.92 -3.97
C ARG A 36 13.02 -3.75 -5.09
N GLY A 37 14.23 -4.28 -4.88
CA GLY A 37 15.36 -4.02 -5.76
C GLY A 37 15.70 -2.53 -5.80
N GLU A 38 15.75 -1.98 -7.01
CA GLU A 38 16.03 -0.55 -7.25
C GLU A 38 14.75 0.31 -7.31
N LYS A 39 13.58 -0.31 -7.15
CA LYS A 39 12.28 0.38 -7.21
C LYS A 39 11.75 0.67 -5.83
N PHE A 40 11.05 1.79 -5.72
CA PHE A 40 10.30 2.20 -4.55
C PHE A 40 8.83 2.33 -4.88
N PHE A 41 7.98 1.92 -3.93
CA PHE A 41 6.53 1.95 -4.06
C PHE A 41 5.94 2.65 -2.84
N ALA A 42 4.85 3.40 -3.03
CA ALA A 42 4.15 4.08 -1.96
C ALA A 42 2.67 3.69 -1.97
N LEU A 43 2.15 3.26 -0.82
CA LEU A 43 0.74 2.95 -0.63
C LEU A 43 0.22 3.61 0.64
N ASP A 44 -1.09 3.76 0.75
CA ASP A 44 -1.73 3.98 2.05
C ASP A 44 -1.27 2.91 3.06
N SER A 45 -0.93 3.31 4.28
CA SER A 45 -0.34 2.41 5.29
C SER A 45 -1.35 1.54 6.03
N PHE A 46 -2.64 1.88 5.97
CA PHE A 46 -3.73 1.13 6.59
C PHE A 46 -4.54 0.37 5.54
N CYS A 47 -4.78 -0.91 5.77
CA CYS A 47 -5.41 -1.82 4.81
C CYS A 47 -6.87 -1.43 4.54
N TYR A 48 -7.24 -1.35 3.26
CA TYR A 48 -8.59 -1.02 2.78
C TYR A 48 -9.72 -1.89 3.34
N HIS A 49 -9.44 -3.07 3.92
CA HIS A 49 -10.46 -4.00 4.39
C HIS A 49 -11.07 -3.56 5.73
N ALA A 50 -10.22 -3.25 6.71
CA ALA A 50 -10.62 -2.97 8.08
C ALA A 50 -9.67 -1.99 8.79
N GLY A 51 -8.78 -1.34 8.05
CA GLY A 51 -7.79 -0.40 8.59
C GLY A 51 -6.61 -1.07 9.31
N GLY A 52 -6.37 -2.35 9.06
CA GLY A 52 -5.23 -3.06 9.65
C GLY A 52 -3.87 -2.43 9.30
N PRO A 53 -2.84 -2.60 10.14
CA PRO A 53 -1.53 -1.97 9.98
C PRO A 53 -0.77 -2.65 8.84
N LEU A 54 -1.12 -2.29 7.60
CA LEU A 54 -0.57 -2.89 6.39
C LEU A 54 0.96 -2.68 6.33
N PHE A 55 1.45 -1.56 6.88
CA PHE A 55 2.87 -1.28 7.05
C PHE A 55 3.63 -2.27 7.95
N MET A 56 2.95 -3.09 8.76
CA MET A 56 3.56 -4.18 9.53
C MET A 56 3.55 -5.52 8.78
N GLY A 57 2.82 -5.61 7.67
CA GLY A 57 2.64 -6.84 6.89
C GLY A 57 3.86 -7.30 6.12
N ASP A 58 3.96 -8.58 5.80
CA ASP A 58 5.09 -9.12 5.02
C ASP A 58 4.94 -8.83 3.53
N ILE A 59 6.08 -8.77 2.82
CA ILE A 59 6.11 -8.59 1.37
C ILE A 59 6.39 -9.95 0.73
N GLU A 60 5.37 -10.51 0.08
CA GLU A 60 5.38 -11.86 -0.49
C GLU A 60 4.99 -11.84 -1.97
N ASP A 61 5.49 -12.80 -2.75
CA ASP A 61 5.20 -12.87 -4.18
C ASP A 61 4.12 -13.92 -4.48
N PHE A 62 3.07 -13.50 -5.18
CA PHE A 62 1.95 -14.36 -5.58
C PHE A 62 1.72 -14.27 -7.07
N ASN A 63 1.88 -15.39 -7.79
CA ASN A 63 1.70 -15.43 -9.26
C ASN A 63 2.55 -14.37 -10.00
N GLY A 64 3.78 -14.16 -9.53
CA GLY A 64 4.70 -13.15 -10.07
C GLY A 64 4.40 -11.70 -9.64
N LEU A 65 3.43 -11.48 -8.75
CA LEU A 65 3.07 -10.16 -8.22
C LEU A 65 3.56 -10.00 -6.78
N SER A 66 4.42 -9.01 -6.52
CA SER A 66 4.81 -8.66 -5.15
C SER A 66 3.66 -7.97 -4.42
N CYS A 67 3.25 -8.55 -3.31
CA CYS A 67 2.13 -8.08 -2.52
C CYS A 67 2.56 -7.79 -1.08
N LEU A 68 2.01 -6.72 -0.51
CA LEU A 68 2.04 -6.47 0.92
C LEU A 68 0.85 -7.19 1.57
N VAL A 69 1.12 -8.09 2.52
CA VAL A 69 0.13 -8.98 3.13
C VAL A 69 -0.32 -8.43 4.47
N CYS A 70 -1.60 -8.06 4.58
CA CYS A 70 -2.13 -7.47 5.81
C CYS A 70 -2.08 -8.48 6.97
N PRO A 71 -1.51 -8.12 8.15
CA PRO A 71 -1.35 -9.05 9.26
C PRO A 71 -2.66 -9.43 9.96
N TRP A 72 -3.74 -8.66 9.77
CA TRP A 72 -5.02 -8.94 10.43
C TRP A 72 -5.84 -10.03 9.72
N HIS A 73 -5.90 -9.98 8.39
CA HIS A 73 -6.83 -10.83 7.60
C HIS A 73 -6.18 -11.40 6.33
N HIS A 74 -4.86 -11.27 6.16
CA HIS A 74 -4.07 -11.84 5.06
C HIS A 74 -4.49 -11.43 3.65
N TYR A 75 -5.19 -10.29 3.52
CA TYR A 75 -5.42 -9.66 2.21
C TYR A 75 -4.10 -9.27 1.57
N LYS A 76 -3.95 -9.63 0.30
CA LYS A 76 -2.73 -9.42 -0.50
C LYS A 76 -2.96 -8.20 -1.36
N VAL A 77 -2.19 -7.15 -1.12
CA VAL A 77 -2.26 -5.90 -1.87
C VAL A 77 -1.06 -5.83 -2.80
N HIS A 78 -1.29 -5.86 -4.11
CA HIS A 78 -0.23 -5.68 -5.09
C HIS A 78 0.43 -4.31 -4.90
N ILE A 79 1.75 -4.25 -4.71
CA ILE A 79 2.43 -3.01 -4.29
C ILE A 79 2.45 -1.92 -5.36
N GLU A 80 2.41 -2.30 -6.65
CA GLU A 80 2.48 -1.35 -7.76
C GLU A 80 1.11 -0.77 -8.11
N THR A 81 0.04 -1.57 -8.04
CA THR A 81 -1.30 -1.15 -8.48
C THR A 81 -2.28 -0.94 -7.35
N GLY A 82 -2.02 -1.48 -6.15
CA GLY A 82 -2.95 -1.46 -5.03
C GLY A 82 -4.13 -2.41 -5.20
N ASN A 83 -4.05 -3.34 -6.16
CA ASN A 83 -5.09 -4.32 -6.40
C ASN A 83 -5.12 -5.39 -5.30
N MET A 84 -6.33 -5.82 -4.93
CA MET A 84 -6.48 -7.05 -4.16
C MET A 84 -6.17 -8.26 -5.04
N VAL A 85 -5.26 -9.12 -4.58
CA VAL A 85 -4.90 -10.38 -5.23
C VAL A 85 -5.46 -11.55 -4.41
N TYR A 86 -6.12 -12.51 -5.07
CA TYR A 86 -6.73 -13.66 -4.39
C TYR A 86 -6.80 -14.88 -5.31
N GLN A 87 -6.97 -16.05 -4.70
CA GLN A 87 -7.28 -17.28 -5.43
C GLN A 87 -8.80 -17.49 -5.47
N SER A 88 -9.35 -17.64 -6.67
CA SER A 88 -10.75 -17.97 -6.91
C SER A 88 -10.88 -19.49 -6.98
N ILE A 89 -11.75 -20.04 -6.14
CA ILE A 89 -12.12 -21.46 -6.13
C ILE A 89 -13.47 -21.60 -6.84
N ASP A 90 -13.65 -22.65 -7.62
CA ASP A 90 -14.93 -23.00 -8.23
C ASP A 90 -15.76 -23.84 -7.25
N PRO A 91 -16.83 -23.30 -6.66
CA PRO A 91 -17.62 -24.03 -5.67
C PRO A 91 -18.38 -25.22 -6.28
N HIS A 92 -18.63 -25.21 -7.59
CA HIS A 92 -19.32 -26.29 -8.29
C HIS A 92 -18.34 -27.37 -8.80
N ASN A 93 -17.04 -27.08 -8.81
CA ASN A 93 -16.00 -28.05 -9.17
C ASN A 93 -14.77 -27.94 -8.26
N PRO A 94 -14.81 -28.51 -7.04
CA PRO A 94 -13.71 -28.43 -6.07
C PRO A 94 -12.39 -29.08 -6.52
N LYS A 95 -12.42 -29.94 -7.55
CA LYS A 95 -11.21 -30.56 -8.13
C LYS A 95 -10.46 -29.60 -9.06
N LYS A 96 -11.11 -28.54 -9.54
CA LYS A 96 -10.48 -27.53 -10.38
C LYS A 96 -9.49 -26.73 -9.52
N PRO A 97 -8.22 -26.61 -9.93
CA PRO A 97 -7.24 -25.87 -9.15
C PRO A 97 -7.65 -24.40 -9.02
N PRO A 98 -7.34 -23.75 -7.88
CA PRO A 98 -7.63 -22.33 -7.70
C PRO A 98 -6.93 -21.48 -8.76
N VAL A 99 -7.62 -20.42 -9.22
CA VAL A 99 -7.09 -19.50 -10.24
C VAL A 99 -6.82 -18.16 -9.60
N TRP A 100 -5.62 -17.61 -9.80
CA TRP A 100 -5.27 -16.27 -9.35
C TRP A 100 -6.11 -15.21 -10.08
N LYS A 101 -6.69 -14.31 -9.31
CA LYS A 101 -7.48 -13.17 -9.80
C LYS A 101 -7.06 -11.90 -9.06
N ASN A 102 -7.38 -10.77 -9.67
CA ASN A 102 -7.36 -9.47 -9.02
C ASN A 102 -8.77 -8.85 -9.04
N SER A 103 -9.10 -8.02 -8.03
CA SER A 103 -10.42 -7.40 -7.90
C SER A 103 -10.41 -5.89 -8.15
N GLY A 104 -9.51 -5.41 -9.01
CA GLY A 104 -9.28 -3.98 -9.22
C GLY A 104 -8.58 -3.31 -8.04
N GLN A 105 -8.37 -1.99 -8.16
CA GLN A 105 -7.65 -1.20 -7.16
C GLN A 105 -8.51 -1.02 -5.90
N LYS A 106 -7.90 -1.32 -4.75
CA LYS A 106 -8.56 -1.27 -3.42
C LYS A 106 -7.75 -0.43 -2.45
N GLN A 107 -6.43 -0.51 -2.54
CA GLN A 107 -5.48 0.30 -1.81
C GLN A 107 -4.98 1.44 -2.70
N ARG A 108 -4.98 2.67 -2.20
CA ARG A 108 -4.39 3.78 -2.94
C ARG A 108 -2.87 3.61 -3.02
N VAL A 109 -2.34 3.79 -4.22
CA VAL A 109 -0.91 3.91 -4.49
C VAL A 109 -0.58 5.36 -4.81
N HIS A 110 0.65 5.77 -4.52
CA HIS A 110 1.17 7.10 -4.81
C HIS A 110 2.44 7.00 -5.67
N ARG A 111 2.73 8.06 -6.42
CA ARG A 111 3.93 8.10 -7.24
C ARG A 111 5.14 8.38 -6.36
N VAL A 112 6.21 7.61 -6.57
CA VAL A 112 7.51 7.84 -5.94
C VAL A 112 8.49 8.35 -6.99
N THR A 113 9.25 9.38 -6.64
CA THR A 113 10.36 9.90 -7.43
C THR A 113 11.61 9.93 -6.57
N VAL A 114 12.77 9.67 -7.20
CA VAL A 114 14.06 9.66 -6.50
C VAL A 114 15.01 10.57 -7.26
N TYR A 115 15.55 11.59 -6.58
CA TYR A 115 16.55 12.51 -7.11
C TYR A 115 17.73 12.55 -6.15
N ASP A 116 18.94 12.27 -6.64
CA ASP A 116 20.18 12.35 -5.85
C ASP A 116 20.08 11.65 -4.47
N GLY A 117 19.55 10.42 -4.47
CA GLY A 117 19.35 9.62 -3.26
C GLY A 117 18.22 10.10 -2.32
N SER A 118 17.49 11.16 -2.68
CA SER A 118 16.35 11.68 -1.93
C SER A 118 15.04 11.16 -2.52
N LEU A 119 14.18 10.59 -1.68
CA LEU A 119 12.89 10.02 -2.05
C LEU A 119 11.77 11.04 -1.83
N PHE A 120 10.97 11.25 -2.85
CA PHE A 120 9.80 12.11 -2.86
C PHE A 120 8.54 11.33 -3.21
N VAL A 121 7.40 11.80 -2.72
CA VAL A 121 6.08 11.25 -3.07
C VAL A 121 5.23 12.34 -3.71
N THR A 122 4.53 11.98 -4.79
CA THR A 122 3.37 12.72 -5.31
C THR A 122 2.12 11.90 -5.03
N PHE A 123 1.17 12.47 -4.28
CA PHE A 123 -0.11 11.83 -4.01
C PHE A 123 -0.93 11.78 -5.29
N SER A 124 -1.35 10.56 -5.67
CA SER A 124 -2.33 10.32 -6.72
C SER A 124 -3.62 11.09 -6.46
N ASP A 125 -4.29 11.48 -7.54
CA ASP A 125 -5.56 12.19 -7.47
C ASP A 125 -6.55 11.48 -6.54
N CYS A 126 -7.01 12.22 -5.52
CA CYS A 126 -7.94 11.75 -4.50
C CYS A 126 -9.39 12.15 -4.82
N THR A 127 -9.69 12.61 -6.04
CA THR A 127 -11.05 12.96 -6.46
C THR A 127 -11.99 11.76 -6.59
N GLY A 128 -11.44 10.54 -6.73
CA GLY A 128 -12.22 9.29 -6.67
C GLY A 128 -11.97 8.55 -5.35
N ASP A 129 -13.05 8.11 -4.70
CA ASP A 129 -12.97 7.34 -3.45
C ASP A 129 -12.45 5.92 -3.70
N LEU A 130 -11.33 5.59 -3.04
CA LEU A 130 -10.84 4.23 -2.88
C LEU A 130 -11.11 3.75 -1.46
N GLN A 131 -11.30 2.45 -1.30
CA GLN A 131 -11.66 1.85 -0.01
C GLN A 131 -10.64 2.13 1.11
N SER A 132 -9.36 2.39 0.79
CA SER A 132 -8.35 2.75 1.78
C SER A 132 -8.45 4.19 2.30
N ASP A 133 -9.15 5.10 1.59
CA ASP A 133 -9.18 6.53 1.94
C ASP A 133 -9.80 6.79 3.31
N GLN A 134 -10.84 6.02 3.66
CA GLN A 134 -11.51 6.13 4.96
C GLN A 134 -10.55 5.92 6.15
N TYR A 135 -9.47 5.16 5.96
CA TYR A 135 -8.48 4.87 7.00
C TYR A 135 -7.32 5.88 7.05
N ASN A 136 -7.31 6.85 6.14
CA ASN A 136 -6.44 8.02 6.21
C ASN A 136 -7.16 9.27 6.74
N ALA A 137 -8.48 9.21 6.91
CA ALA A 137 -9.26 10.28 7.52
C ALA A 137 -8.74 10.61 8.93
N LEU A 138 -8.79 11.90 9.29
CA LEU A 138 -8.28 12.43 10.56
C LEU A 138 -8.83 11.65 11.77
N GLU A 139 -10.12 11.33 11.76
CA GLU A 139 -10.78 10.58 12.84
C GLU A 139 -10.12 9.22 13.07
N TYR A 140 -9.79 8.49 12.00
CA TYR A 140 -9.17 7.18 12.11
C TYR A 140 -7.73 7.28 12.62
N ARG A 141 -6.97 8.26 12.10
CA ARG A 141 -5.57 8.48 12.51
C ARG A 141 -5.43 8.83 14.00
N GLN A 142 -6.34 9.65 14.52
CA GLN A 142 -6.35 10.00 15.95
C GLN A 142 -6.59 8.77 16.84
N ARG A 143 -7.49 7.86 16.45
CA ARG A 143 -7.73 6.61 17.20
C ARG A 143 -6.51 5.70 17.27
N TRP A 144 -5.68 5.69 16.23
CA TRP A 144 -4.43 4.91 16.24
C TRP A 144 -3.38 5.53 17.15
N GLN A 145 -3.26 6.86 17.20
CA GLN A 145 -2.29 7.53 18.07
C GLN A 145 -2.60 7.33 19.56
N THR A 146 -3.88 7.19 19.93
CA THR A 146 -4.27 7.03 21.34
C THR A 146 -4.20 5.59 21.85
N ASN A 147 -4.09 4.59 20.95
CA ASN A 147 -4.16 3.17 21.29
C ASN A 147 -2.87 2.39 20.93
N SER A 148 -1.78 3.09 20.56
CA SER A 148 -0.48 2.50 20.20
C SER A 148 0.60 2.81 21.24
#